data_AF-A0A645GW99-F1
#
_entry.id   AF-A0A645GW99-F1
#
_cell.length_a   1.000
_cell.length_b   1.000
_cell.length_c   1.000
_cell.angle_alpha   90.00
_cell.angle_beta   90.00
_cell.angle_gamma   90.00
#
_symmetry.space_group_name_H-M   'P 1'
#
loop_
_entity.id
_entity.type
_entity.pdbx_description
1 polymer ?
#
loop_
_entity_poly.entity_id
_entity_poly.type
_entity_poly.pdbx_seq_one_letter_code
_entity_poly.pdbx_strand_id
1 'polypeptide(L)'
;MVSNFMTTENDYYYNSSLAHGFYNGTSVIPNCIHDHLHGEIVSFGSLVLLTYDKNYDECDRIMAFHKEMGLPVCMEDIDLTEADLQAVAERASITKEWTCVPYEVTKEKFIAAIKECSERGKRFK
;
A
#
# COMPACT_ATOMS: atom_id res chain seq x y z
N MET A 1 13.23 1.79 -6.30
CA MET A 1 13.32 2.34 -4.93
C MET A 1 12.02 3.04 -4.64
N VAL A 2 11.26 2.57 -3.65
CA VAL A 2 9.88 3.02 -3.41
C VAL A 2 9.87 3.86 -2.14
N SER A 3 9.71 5.17 -2.28
CA SER A 3 9.64 6.07 -1.14
C SER A 3 8.87 7.33 -1.50
N ASN A 4 8.15 7.85 -0.51
CA ASN A 4 7.60 9.20 -0.48
C ASN A 4 8.71 10.30 -0.47
N PHE A 5 9.99 9.91 -0.46
CA PHE A 5 11.19 10.76 -0.47
C PHE A 5 12.23 10.40 -1.55
N MET A 6 11.91 9.57 -2.57
CA MET A 6 12.91 9.06 -3.54
C MET A 6 12.61 9.37 -5.02
N THR A 7 11.77 10.36 -5.34
CA THR A 7 11.65 10.80 -6.75
C THR A 7 12.79 11.71 -7.16
N THR A 8 13.45 11.34 -8.25
CA THR A 8 14.21 12.27 -9.09
C THR A 8 13.37 12.70 -10.29
N GLU A 9 13.69 13.84 -10.90
CA GLU A 9 12.92 14.50 -11.97
C GLU A 9 12.59 13.60 -13.19
N ASN A 10 13.31 12.49 -13.36
CA ASN A 10 13.20 11.59 -14.53
C ASN A 10 12.54 10.23 -14.25
N ASP A 11 12.14 9.95 -13.01
CA ASP A 11 11.50 8.68 -12.66
C ASP A 11 9.98 8.74 -12.85
N TYR A 12 9.40 7.58 -13.21
CA TYR A 12 7.96 7.36 -13.27
C TYR A 12 7.28 7.96 -12.04
N TYR A 13 6.09 8.56 -12.21
CA TYR A 13 5.34 9.27 -11.16
C TYR A 13 4.78 8.29 -10.10
N TYR A 14 5.69 7.61 -9.40
CA TYR A 14 5.47 6.52 -8.46
C TYR A 14 4.77 7.04 -7.19
N ASN A 15 4.93 8.33 -6.88
CA ASN A 15 4.38 8.99 -5.70
C ASN A 15 2.86 9.14 -5.77
N SER A 16 2.28 9.15 -6.97
CA SER A 16 0.83 9.27 -7.18
C SER A 16 0.26 8.00 -7.83
N SER A 17 0.87 6.85 -7.51
CA SER A 17 0.49 5.54 -8.01
C SER A 17 -0.44 4.79 -7.03
N LEU A 18 -0.54 3.47 -7.18
CA LEU A 18 -1.36 2.57 -6.38
C LEU A 18 -1.18 2.74 -4.85
N ALA A 19 -0.01 3.19 -4.37
CA ALA A 19 0.23 3.45 -2.94
C ALA A 19 -0.61 4.61 -2.39
N HIS A 20 -0.74 5.71 -3.14
CA HIS A 20 -1.67 6.80 -2.79
C HIS A 20 -3.12 6.39 -3.08
N GLY A 21 -3.36 5.56 -4.10
CA GLY A 21 -4.64 4.89 -4.31
C GLY A 21 -5.08 4.07 -3.10
N PHE A 22 -4.15 3.37 -2.45
CA PHE A 22 -4.38 2.61 -1.22
C PHE A 22 -4.74 3.52 -0.05
N TYR A 23 -3.96 4.58 0.20
CA TYR A 23 -4.30 5.57 1.23
C TYR A 23 -5.69 6.18 1.01
N ASN A 24 -5.97 6.63 -0.22
CA ASN A 24 -7.27 7.19 -0.58
C ASN A 24 -8.38 6.14 -0.39
N GLY A 25 -8.10 4.87 -0.68
CA GLY A 25 -8.97 3.74 -0.42
C GLY A 25 -9.28 3.57 1.07
N THR A 26 -8.26 3.59 1.93
CA THR A 26 -8.40 3.45 3.39
C THR A 26 -9.09 4.63 4.07
N SER A 27 -9.27 5.77 3.37
CA SER A 27 -9.94 6.94 3.94
C SER A 27 -11.40 6.71 4.35
N VAL A 28 -12.02 5.62 3.90
CA VAL A 28 -13.40 5.23 4.26
C VAL A 28 -13.46 4.30 5.47
N ILE A 29 -12.32 3.89 6.02
CA ILE A 29 -12.23 3.00 7.17
C ILE A 29 -11.90 3.85 8.41
N PRO A 30 -12.87 4.08 9.32
CA PRO A 30 -12.70 4.99 10.45
C PRO A 30 -11.49 4.64 11.33
N ASN A 31 -11.31 3.36 11.65
CA ASN A 31 -10.21 2.91 12.52
C ASN A 31 -8.85 3.27 11.90
N CYS A 32 -8.67 3.05 10.60
CA CYS A 32 -7.41 3.40 9.93
C CYS A 32 -7.11 4.90 10.02
N ILE A 33 -8.08 5.78 9.72
CA ILE A 33 -7.82 7.23 9.65
C ILE A 33 -7.77 7.95 11.00
N HIS A 34 -8.40 7.38 12.03
CA HIS A 34 -8.44 7.99 13.35
C HIS A 34 -7.27 7.55 14.22
N ASP A 35 -6.85 6.29 14.08
CA ASP A 35 -5.87 5.68 14.98
C ASP A 35 -4.44 5.68 14.39
N HIS A 36 -4.28 5.92 13.08
CA HIS A 36 -2.97 5.90 12.39
C HIS A 36 -2.66 7.21 11.68
N LEU A 37 -1.36 7.54 11.64
CA LEU A 37 -0.85 8.69 10.91
C LEU A 37 -0.87 8.44 9.40
N HIS A 38 -1.02 9.50 8.63
CA HIS A 38 -0.95 9.45 7.16
C HIS A 38 0.30 8.71 6.65
N GLY A 39 1.46 8.98 7.28
CA GLY A 39 2.73 8.35 6.91
C GLY A 39 2.75 6.83 7.14
N GLU A 40 2.06 6.33 8.18
CA GLU A 40 1.97 4.91 8.50
C GLU A 40 1.17 4.18 7.42
N ILE A 41 0.00 4.72 7.06
CA ILE A 41 -0.86 4.15 6.03
C ILE A 41 -0.19 4.18 4.65
N VAL A 42 0.45 5.30 4.28
CA VAL A 42 1.16 5.43 2.99
C VAL A 42 2.39 4.51 2.93
N SER A 43 3.07 4.29 4.06
CA SER A 43 4.21 3.39 4.15
C SER A 43 3.80 1.93 3.83
N PHE A 44 2.68 1.46 4.39
CA PHE A 44 2.12 0.16 4.05
C PHE A 44 1.63 0.10 2.60
N GLY A 45 0.98 1.17 2.10
CA GLY A 45 0.56 1.27 0.70
C GLY A 45 1.72 1.09 -0.30
N SER A 46 2.94 1.50 0.07
CA SER A 46 4.15 1.31 -0.75
C SER A 46 4.57 -0.17 -0.83
N LEU A 47 4.39 -0.93 0.25
CA LEU A 47 4.61 -2.38 0.27
C LEU A 47 3.57 -3.12 -0.57
N VAL A 48 2.31 -2.68 -0.51
CA VAL A 48 1.22 -3.22 -1.36
C VAL A 48 1.54 -3.02 -2.84
N LEU A 49 2.01 -1.83 -3.22
CA LEU A 49 2.43 -1.54 -4.60
C LEU A 49 3.57 -2.45 -5.06
N LEU A 50 4.61 -2.62 -4.24
CA LEU A 50 5.72 -3.53 -4.54
C LEU A 50 5.27 -4.98 -4.70
N THR A 51 4.33 -5.41 -3.86
CA THR A 51 3.73 -6.74 -3.93
C THR A 51 2.90 -6.89 -5.21
N TYR A 52 2.11 -5.88 -5.56
CA TYR A 52 1.33 -5.83 -6.79
C TYR A 52 2.21 -5.95 -8.05
N ASP A 53 3.31 -5.20 -8.08
CA ASP A 53 4.32 -5.24 -9.15
C ASP A 53 5.16 -6.54 -9.13
N LYS A 54 4.95 -7.43 -8.15
CA LYS A 54 5.71 -8.66 -7.91
C LYS A 54 7.23 -8.43 -7.73
N ASN A 55 7.60 -7.24 -7.28
CA ASN A 55 8.99 -6.88 -6.98
C ASN A 55 9.34 -7.31 -5.56
N TYR A 56 9.38 -8.62 -5.36
CA TYR A 56 9.49 -9.24 -4.04
C TYR A 56 10.81 -8.95 -3.32
N ASP A 57 11.92 -8.88 -4.06
CA ASP A 57 13.24 -8.60 -3.48
C ASP A 57 13.29 -7.19 -2.88
N GLU A 58 12.76 -6.19 -3.60
CA GLU A 58 12.65 -4.82 -3.08
C GLU A 58 11.60 -4.74 -1.98
N CYS A 59 10.49 -5.46 -2.10
CA CYS A 59 9.46 -5.56 -1.06
C CYS A 59 10.05 -6.02 0.28
N ASP A 60 10.80 -7.12 0.28
CA ASP A 60 11.42 -7.69 1.49
C ASP A 60 12.47 -6.76 2.08
N ARG A 61 13.29 -6.11 1.24
CA ARG A 61 14.27 -5.11 1.68
C ARG A 61 13.58 -3.92 2.38
N ILE A 62 12.49 -3.44 1.81
CA ILE A 62 11.73 -2.31 2.33
C ILE A 62 10.91 -2.72 3.57
N MET A 63 10.37 -3.94 3.64
CA MET A 63 9.70 -4.47 4.84
C MET A 63 10.65 -4.55 6.04
N ALA A 64 11.87 -5.07 5.83
CA ALA A 64 12.89 -5.11 6.87
C ALA A 64 13.20 -3.71 7.41
N PHE A 65 13.35 -2.73 6.52
CA PHE A 65 13.56 -1.33 6.90
C PHE A 65 12.35 -0.74 7.65
N HIS A 66 11.12 -0.96 7.19
CA HIS A 66 9.91 -0.51 7.90
C HIS A 66 9.86 -1.09 9.32
N LYS A 67 10.18 -2.38 9.48
CA LYS A 67 10.23 -3.04 10.79
C LYS A 67 11.27 -2.41 11.72
N GLU A 68 12.48 -2.13 11.23
CA GLU A 68 13.52 -1.46 12.03
C GLU A 68 13.09 -0.06 12.50
N MET A 69 12.28 0.64 11.70
CA MET A 69 11.76 1.97 11.99
C MET A 69 10.46 1.97 12.80
N GLY A 70 9.89 0.79 13.11
CA GLY A 70 8.60 0.67 13.80
C GLY A 70 7.39 1.04 12.93
N LEU A 71 7.53 1.01 11.61
CA LEU A 71 6.44 1.29 10.67
C LEU A 71 5.62 0.03 10.35
N PRO A 72 4.35 0.19 9.90
CA PRO A 72 3.48 -0.94 9.56
C PRO A 72 4.03 -1.85 8.47
N VAL A 73 3.90 -3.17 8.68
CA VAL A 73 4.27 -4.18 7.67
C VAL A 73 3.12 -5.12 7.32
N CYS A 74 2.06 -5.17 8.12
CA CYS A 74 0.86 -5.94 7.82
C CYS A 74 -0.44 -5.16 8.12
N MET A 75 -1.58 -5.69 7.67
CA MET A 75 -2.88 -5.01 7.80
C MET A 75 -3.28 -4.75 9.25
N GLU A 76 -2.94 -5.67 10.15
CA GLU A 76 -3.23 -5.55 11.58
C GLU A 76 -2.46 -4.39 12.24
N ASP A 77 -1.38 -3.90 11.63
CA ASP A 77 -0.62 -2.75 12.14
C ASP A 77 -1.30 -1.40 11.83
N ILE A 78 -2.31 -1.39 10.95
CA ILE A 78 -3.10 -0.21 10.58
C ILE A 78 -4.60 -0.40 10.84
N ASP A 79 -4.96 -1.34 11.71
CA ASP A 79 -6.34 -1.70 12.06
C ASP A 79 -7.26 -2.00 10.86
N LEU A 80 -6.67 -2.56 9.79
CA LEU A 80 -7.40 -2.94 8.57
C LEU A 80 -7.76 -4.42 8.61
N THR A 81 -9.01 -4.76 8.33
CA THR A 81 -9.47 -6.15 8.31
C THR A 81 -9.77 -6.64 6.89
N GLU A 82 -9.91 -7.95 6.70
CA GLU A 82 -10.30 -8.49 5.40
C GLU A 82 -11.68 -8.02 4.92
N ALA A 83 -12.61 -7.74 5.86
CA ALA A 83 -13.94 -7.25 5.54
C ALA A 83 -13.92 -5.83 4.93
N ASP A 84 -12.89 -5.04 5.27
CA ASP A 84 -12.74 -3.66 4.81
C ASP A 84 -12.19 -3.57 3.38
N LEU A 85 -11.49 -4.61 2.91
CA LEU A 85 -10.76 -4.58 1.64
C LEU A 85 -11.63 -4.29 0.42
N GLN A 86 -12.88 -4.75 0.44
CA GLN A 86 -13.82 -4.46 -0.63
C GLN A 86 -14.13 -2.95 -0.72
N ALA A 87 -14.40 -2.32 0.43
CA ALA A 87 -14.66 -0.88 0.50
C ALA A 87 -13.42 -0.06 0.10
N VAL A 88 -12.23 -0.49 0.55
CA VAL A 88 -10.95 0.12 0.17
C VAL A 88 -10.73 0.05 -1.35
N ALA A 89 -10.97 -1.11 -1.97
CA ALA A 89 -10.81 -1.28 -3.41
C ALA A 89 -11.85 -0.48 -4.22
N GLU A 90 -13.09 -0.42 -3.75
CA GLU A 90 -14.12 0.42 -4.36
C GLU A 90 -13.75 1.89 -4.33
N ARG A 91 -13.33 2.39 -3.16
CA ARG A 91 -12.92 3.78 -3.01
C ARG A 91 -11.67 4.11 -3.81
N ALA A 92 -10.67 3.22 -3.81
CA ALA A 92 -9.45 3.39 -4.60
C ALA A 92 -9.75 3.44 -6.10
N SER A 93 -10.69 2.63 -6.59
CA SER A 93 -11.03 2.52 -8.02
C SER A 93 -11.63 3.77 -8.67
N ILE A 94 -12.13 4.71 -7.86
CA ILE A 94 -12.69 5.97 -8.34
C ILE A 94 -11.71 7.14 -8.20
N THR A 95 -10.47 6.87 -7.78
CA THR A 95 -9.40 7.87 -7.67
C THR A 95 -8.65 8.00 -8.99
N LYS A 96 -7.98 9.15 -9.19
CA LYS A 96 -7.24 9.41 -10.44
C LYS A 96 -6.01 8.50 -10.55
N GLU A 97 -5.43 8.15 -9.41
CA GLU A 97 -4.28 7.27 -9.26
C GLU A 97 -4.55 5.87 -9.83
N TRP A 98 -5.81 5.40 -9.81
CA TRP A 98 -6.20 4.11 -10.38
C TRP A 98 -6.06 4.03 -11.91
N THR A 99 -6.18 5.17 -12.61
CA THR A 99 -6.09 5.22 -14.08
C THR A 99 -4.74 5.73 -14.58
N CYS A 100 -3.87 6.22 -13.68
CA CYS A 100 -2.55 6.74 -14.01
C CYS A 100 -1.42 5.69 -13.97
N VAL A 101 -1.76 4.41 -13.83
CA VAL A 101 -0.79 3.30 -13.89
C VAL A 101 -0.61 2.79 -15.33
N PRO A 102 0.54 2.17 -15.68
CA PRO A 102 0.83 1.75 -17.05
C PRO A 102 0.20 0.38 -17.39
N TYR A 103 -0.57 -0.20 -16.48
CA TYR A 103 -1.15 -1.53 -16.55
C TYR A 103 -2.59 -1.55 -16.05
N GLU A 104 -3.34 -2.59 -16.44
CA GLU A 104 -4.74 -2.76 -16.00
C GLU A 104 -4.81 -3.16 -14.52
N VAL A 105 -5.41 -2.29 -13.70
CA VAL A 105 -5.71 -2.56 -12.29
C VAL A 105 -7.15 -3.00 -12.14
N THR A 106 -7.33 -4.20 -11.61
CA THR A 106 -8.64 -4.71 -11.19
C THR A 106 -8.72 -4.75 -9.65
N LYS A 107 -9.94 -4.63 -9.12
CA LYS A 107 -10.19 -4.65 -7.68
C LYS A 107 -9.74 -5.97 -7.06
N GLU A 108 -9.94 -7.07 -7.77
CA GLU A 108 -9.59 -8.42 -7.33
C GLU A 108 -8.07 -8.56 -7.18
N LYS A 109 -7.29 -8.10 -8.17
CA LYS A 109 -5.83 -8.10 -8.11
C LYS A 109 -5.32 -7.19 -6.99
N PHE A 110 -5.97 -6.04 -6.79
CA PHE A 110 -5.59 -5.11 -5.74
C PHE A 110 -5.82 -5.69 -4.34
N ILE A 111 -7.00 -6.27 -4.10
CA ILE A 111 -7.32 -6.97 -2.84
C ILE A 111 -6.36 -8.15 -2.62
N ALA A 112 -6.07 -8.94 -3.66
CA ALA A 112 -5.13 -10.04 -3.57
C ALA A 112 -3.72 -9.57 -3.18
N ALA A 113 -3.25 -8.47 -3.77
CA ALA A 113 -1.95 -7.88 -3.44
C ALA A 113 -1.90 -7.36 -2.00
N ILE A 114 -2.98 -6.75 -1.48
CA ILE A 114 -3.04 -6.31 -0.07
C ILE A 114 -2.92 -7.52 0.87
N LYS A 115 -3.68 -8.59 0.61
CA LYS A 115 -3.62 -9.81 1.42
C LYS A 115 -2.24 -10.46 1.36
N GLU A 116 -1.67 -10.60 0.17
CA GLU A 116 -0.34 -11.16 -0.02
C GLU A 116 0.73 -10.32 0.70
N CYS A 117 0.65 -8.99 0.59
CA CYS A 117 1.56 -8.07 1.27
C CYS A 117 1.51 -8.27 2.79
N SER A 118 0.30 -8.36 3.35
CA SER A 118 0.08 -8.61 4.78
C SER A 118 0.69 -9.94 5.23
N GLU A 119 0.45 -11.02 4.49
CA GLU A 119 1.01 -12.35 4.79
C GLU A 119 2.53 -12.39 4.70
N ARG A 120 3.14 -11.64 3.77
CA ARG A 120 4.59 -11.47 3.70
C ARG A 120 5.12 -10.68 4.91
N GLY A 121 4.46 -9.58 5.26
CA GLY A 121 4.82 -8.72 6.38
C GLY A 121 4.82 -9.45 7.73
N LYS A 122 3.93 -10.44 7.93
CA LYS A 122 3.90 -11.29 9.13
C LYS A 122 5.20 -12.04 9.40
N ARG A 123 6.05 -12.27 8.38
CA ARG A 123 7.37 -12.91 8.53
C ARG A 123 8.41 -12.00 9.18
N PHE A 124 8.16 -10.68 9.17
CA PHE A 124 9.03 -9.65 9.72
C PHE A 124 8.53 -9.15 11.09
N LYS A 125 7.46 -9.74 11.64
CA LYS A 125 6.96 -9.37 12.97
C LYS A 125 7.81 -9.89 14.11
#